data_AF-A0ABC9WX31-F1
#
_entry.id   AF-A0ABC9WX31-F1
#
_cell.length_a   1.000
_cell.length_b   1.000
_cell.length_c   1.000
_cell.angle_alpha   90.00
_cell.angle_beta   90.00
_cell.angle_gamma   90.00
#
_symmetry.space_group_name_H-M   'P 1'
#
loop_
_entity.id
_entity.type
_entity.pdbx_description
1 polymer ?
#
loop_
_entity_poly.entity_id
_entity_poly.type
_entity_poly.pdbx_seq_one_letter_code
_entity_poly.pdbx_strand_id
1 'polypeptide(L)'
;MITCAPAFEFEKPSAVLNLKAEYVGKNSVKLTWAVSDAASNSYTYRIEVVNDTSVWNLTSNVTEVEITELIPGTLYNFTVFAITNSGETEGEGVSISRYTKPSAVIDLKAEYVGKNSVNLTWVVNDTASNSYTYRIEVVNGIFVRNLTSNVTEVEITELIPGTLYNFTVFAVAADGQTEGEGVSISLYTNPPAPSKAPLVKAVSHSSLSVEFPDFESVNGPLKAYAVMITTEEQGCKALKFKLNNTYKDFEKKMTDTYVTYIIDTEQAKSPSLHSQNHTNIVNVGKGNTMHGYENGPLIPLHSYRSKMIKVENFESYFKKQQADSNCGFAEEYEELKSAGVHQPKFAAELAENRGKNRYNNVLPYDISRVKLSDQSSPTDDYINANYMPGYNSKKAFIAAQGPLPNTIEDFWRMIWEKNIYSIVMLTKCVEQARTKCEQYWPDNQSKNYGDIIVTKVSEIDLPEWTIRDFTVEKSNTTESHTVRQFHFTSWPDHGVPETTDLLINFRHLVHEYSSQNPIDSPTLVHCSAGVGRTGTFIAIDRLIQQIEMENTVDVYGVVYDLRMHRPLMVQTEDQYIFLNQCVMDIIRSQKDKKTDLIYQNMTAMAIYENFTPGPGFGKANGYHA
;
A
#
# COMPACT_ATOMS: atom_id res chain seq x y z
N MET A 1 87.14 -0.46 52.97
CA MET A 1 86.71 -0.41 51.56
C MET A 1 85.48 -1.28 51.42
N ILE A 2 84.33 -0.65 51.29
CA ILE A 2 83.04 -1.30 51.05
C ILE A 2 83.05 -1.69 49.57
N THR A 3 83.01 -2.99 49.28
CA THR A 3 82.78 -3.49 47.93
C THR A 3 81.27 -3.57 47.72
N CYS A 4 80.75 -2.74 46.80
CA CYS A 4 79.35 -2.76 46.38
C CYS A 4 78.94 -4.16 45.91
N ALA A 5 77.79 -4.62 46.41
CA ALA A 5 77.07 -5.75 45.84
C ALA A 5 76.64 -5.41 44.39
N PRO A 6 76.59 -6.39 43.48
CA PRO A 6 76.07 -6.16 42.14
C PRO A 6 74.59 -5.78 42.23
N ALA A 7 74.20 -4.77 41.46
CA ALA A 7 72.78 -4.46 41.26
C ALA A 7 72.12 -5.68 40.61
N PHE A 8 71.09 -6.23 41.26
CA PHE A 8 70.18 -7.17 40.61
C PHE A 8 69.43 -6.38 39.51
N GLU A 9 69.81 -6.57 38.25
CA GLU A 9 68.93 -6.22 37.14
C GLU A 9 67.77 -7.22 37.15
N PHE A 10 66.58 -6.76 37.51
CA PHE A 10 65.36 -7.54 37.33
C PHE A 10 65.08 -7.62 35.83
N GLU A 11 65.35 -8.77 35.23
CA GLU A 11 65.03 -9.07 33.83
C GLU A 11 63.52 -8.91 33.62
N LYS A 12 63.12 -8.10 32.62
CA LYS A 12 61.70 -7.85 32.36
C LYS A 12 61.02 -9.15 31.91
N PRO A 13 59.79 -9.44 32.38
CA PRO A 13 59.03 -10.58 31.89
C PRO A 13 58.91 -10.59 30.36
N SER A 14 59.01 -11.77 29.75
CA SER A 14 58.73 -11.92 28.33
C SER A 14 57.26 -11.61 28.02
N ALA A 15 56.99 -11.15 26.81
CA ALA A 15 55.63 -11.01 26.31
C ALA A 15 54.87 -12.35 26.37
N VAL A 16 53.56 -12.29 26.65
CA VAL A 16 52.73 -13.50 26.62
C VAL A 16 52.63 -14.04 25.18
N LEU A 17 52.47 -15.35 25.05
CA LEU A 17 52.42 -16.03 23.75
C LEU A 17 51.02 -16.59 23.49
N ASN A 18 50.66 -16.76 22.22
CA ASN A 18 49.41 -17.41 21.80
C ASN A 18 48.14 -16.84 22.46
N LEU A 19 48.08 -15.53 22.68
CA LEU A 19 46.90 -14.87 23.22
C LEU A 19 45.69 -15.14 22.29
N LYS A 20 44.65 -15.76 22.84
CA LYS A 20 43.44 -16.13 22.12
C LYS A 20 42.19 -15.87 22.96
N ALA A 21 41.12 -15.48 22.30
CA ALA A 21 39.78 -15.50 22.88
C ALA A 21 39.22 -16.93 22.73
N GLU A 22 39.21 -17.68 23.82
CA GLU A 22 38.70 -19.05 23.87
C GLU A 22 37.17 -19.06 23.73
N TYR A 23 36.51 -18.07 24.32
CA TYR A 23 35.06 -17.89 24.26
C TYR A 23 34.71 -16.41 24.13
N VAL A 24 33.70 -16.12 23.31
CA VAL A 24 33.12 -14.78 23.13
C VAL A 24 31.61 -14.90 23.32
N GLY A 25 31.13 -14.35 24.43
CA GLY A 25 29.72 -14.24 24.77
C GLY A 25 29.18 -12.84 24.52
N LYS A 26 27.91 -12.61 24.92
CA LYS A 26 27.27 -11.30 24.80
C LYS A 26 27.81 -10.26 25.78
N ASN A 27 28.11 -10.67 27.01
CA ASN A 27 28.59 -9.79 28.09
C ASN A 27 29.91 -10.28 28.69
N SER A 28 30.54 -11.29 28.09
CA SER A 28 31.82 -11.79 28.56
C SER A 28 32.73 -12.29 27.45
N VAL A 29 34.04 -12.22 27.69
CA VAL A 29 35.08 -12.80 26.84
C VAL A 29 36.05 -13.57 27.73
N LYS A 30 36.34 -14.82 27.38
CA LYS A 30 37.36 -15.63 28.04
C LYS A 30 38.64 -15.61 27.23
N LEU A 31 39.72 -15.08 27.81
CA LEU A 31 41.04 -15.01 27.21
C LEU A 31 41.95 -16.08 27.82
N THR A 32 42.81 -16.66 26.99
CA THR A 32 43.87 -17.58 27.41
C THR A 32 45.17 -17.23 26.68
N TRP A 33 46.30 -17.47 27.34
CA TRP A 33 47.63 -17.26 26.78
C TRP A 33 48.61 -18.30 27.33
N ALA A 34 49.81 -18.31 26.78
CA ALA A 34 50.92 -19.15 27.21
C ALA A 34 52.11 -18.27 27.62
N VAL A 35 52.99 -18.81 28.46
CA VAL A 35 54.25 -18.14 28.85
C VAL A 35 55.40 -19.13 28.70
N SER A 36 56.50 -18.68 28.11
CA SER A 36 57.70 -19.49 27.88
C SER A 36 58.75 -19.39 29.00
N ASP A 37 58.59 -18.42 29.89
CA ASP A 37 59.57 -18.14 30.95
C ASP A 37 59.56 -19.24 32.02
N ALA A 38 60.75 -19.69 32.40
CA ALA A 38 60.93 -20.67 33.49
C ALA A 38 60.43 -20.15 34.86
N ALA A 39 60.33 -18.83 35.02
CA ALA A 39 59.82 -18.14 36.21
C ALA A 39 58.30 -17.85 36.17
N SER A 40 57.57 -18.37 35.17
CA SER A 40 56.14 -18.12 34.94
C SER A 40 55.23 -18.37 36.15
N ASN A 41 55.60 -19.27 37.06
CA ASN A 41 54.88 -19.53 38.32
C ASN A 41 54.85 -18.32 39.28
N SER A 42 55.64 -17.28 39.02
CA SER A 42 55.75 -16.07 39.84
C SER A 42 55.13 -14.83 39.19
N TYR A 43 54.45 -14.97 38.05
CA TYR A 43 53.89 -13.83 37.33
C TYR A 43 52.44 -13.57 37.72
N THR A 44 52.09 -12.29 37.78
CA THR A 44 50.69 -11.81 37.76
C THR A 44 50.48 -11.13 36.41
N TYR A 45 49.30 -11.31 35.82
CA TYR A 45 48.99 -10.74 34.51
C TYR A 45 48.06 -9.56 34.69
N ARG A 46 48.41 -8.40 34.13
CA ARG A 46 47.51 -7.24 34.01
C ARG A 46 46.84 -7.27 32.65
N ILE A 47 45.52 -7.17 32.64
CA ILE A 47 44.71 -7.16 31.43
C ILE A 47 44.07 -5.80 31.31
N GLU A 48 44.50 -5.04 30.33
CA GLU A 48 43.89 -3.77 29.96
C GLU A 48 42.77 -4.03 28.96
N VAL A 49 41.58 -3.50 29.28
CA VAL A 49 40.37 -3.63 28.47
C VAL A 49 39.99 -2.24 27.97
N VAL A 50 39.95 -2.09 26.65
CA VAL A 50 39.66 -0.82 25.98
C VAL A 50 38.46 -0.98 25.05
N ASN A 51 37.48 -0.09 25.18
CA ASN A 51 36.50 0.20 24.13
C ASN A 51 36.53 1.70 23.80
N ASP A 52 35.66 2.17 22.90
CA ASP A 52 35.64 3.56 22.44
C ASP A 52 35.42 4.61 23.55
N THR A 53 34.86 4.21 24.70
CA THR A 53 34.43 5.14 25.77
C THR A 53 35.13 4.92 27.10
N SER A 54 35.73 3.75 27.33
CA SER A 54 36.15 3.30 28.64
C SER A 54 37.42 2.46 28.57
N VAL A 55 38.29 2.65 29.56
CA VAL A 55 39.52 1.88 29.75
C VAL A 55 39.60 1.45 31.20
N TRP A 56 39.83 0.16 31.44
CA TRP A 56 40.02 -0.37 32.80
C TRP A 56 40.98 -1.56 32.80
N ASN A 57 41.48 -1.91 33.98
CA ASN A 57 42.43 -2.99 34.16
C ASN A 57 41.86 -4.08 35.07
N LEU A 58 42.18 -5.33 34.77
CA LEU A 58 41.99 -6.49 35.64
C LEU A 58 43.34 -7.17 35.89
N THR A 59 43.38 -8.04 36.90
CA THR A 59 44.56 -8.86 37.18
C THR A 59 44.18 -10.33 37.26
N SER A 60 45.03 -11.22 36.75
CA SER A 60 44.89 -12.67 36.90
C SER A 60 46.20 -13.30 37.37
N ASN A 61 46.10 -14.30 38.25
CA ASN A 61 47.25 -15.07 38.74
C ASN A 61 47.47 -16.36 37.96
N VAL A 62 46.65 -16.59 36.92
CA VAL A 62 46.73 -17.76 36.03
C VAL A 62 46.72 -17.26 34.59
N THR A 63 47.08 -18.14 33.64
CA THR A 63 47.18 -17.79 32.21
C THR A 63 45.82 -17.76 31.49
N GLU A 64 44.77 -17.44 32.22
CA GLU A 64 43.41 -17.25 31.71
C GLU A 64 42.67 -16.17 32.53
N VAL A 65 41.68 -15.55 31.91
CA VAL A 65 40.73 -14.66 32.60
C VAL A 65 39.40 -14.64 31.87
N GLU A 66 38.31 -14.61 32.61
CA GLU A 66 36.98 -14.28 32.09
C GLU A 66 36.66 -12.84 32.45
N ILE A 67 36.44 -12.01 31.43
CA ILE A 67 36.10 -10.61 31.57
C ILE A 67 34.59 -10.52 31.39
N THR A 68 33.87 -10.09 32.42
CA THR A 68 32.40 -9.99 32.44
C THR A 68 31.93 -8.55 32.35
N GLU A 69 30.61 -8.33 32.35
CA GLU A 69 29.95 -7.01 32.31
C GLU A 69 30.28 -6.18 31.06
N LEU A 70 30.69 -6.84 29.98
CA LEU A 70 30.92 -6.20 28.69
C LEU A 70 29.59 -5.81 28.03
N ILE A 71 29.62 -4.74 27.24
CA ILE A 71 28.49 -4.29 26.43
C ILE A 71 28.36 -5.21 25.20
N PRO A 72 27.15 -5.74 24.89
CA PRO A 72 26.90 -6.54 23.69
C PRO A 72 27.23 -5.82 22.38
N GLY A 73 27.64 -6.60 21.36
CA GLY A 73 27.98 -6.14 20.01
C GLY A 73 29.04 -5.05 19.91
N THR A 74 29.88 -4.88 20.94
CA THR A 74 30.86 -3.80 21.02
C THR A 74 32.26 -4.34 20.78
N LEU A 75 33.09 -3.59 20.04
CA LEU A 75 34.49 -3.92 19.83
C LEU A 75 35.30 -3.61 21.08
N TYR A 76 36.03 -4.62 21.58
CA TYR A 76 36.99 -4.48 22.65
C TYR A 76 38.38 -4.81 22.15
N ASN A 77 39.37 -4.02 22.57
CA ASN A 77 40.77 -4.36 22.47
C ASN A 77 41.29 -4.78 23.85
N PHE A 78 41.85 -5.97 23.93
CA PHE A 78 42.38 -6.56 25.16
C PHE A 78 43.89 -6.66 25.07
N THR A 79 44.62 -6.06 26.01
CA THR A 79 46.09 -6.12 26.06
C THR A 79 46.53 -6.80 27.34
N VAL A 80 47.32 -7.88 27.22
CA VAL A 80 47.82 -8.65 28.36
C VAL A 80 49.30 -8.36 28.59
N PHE A 81 49.64 -7.96 29.81
CA PHE A 81 50.99 -7.67 30.27
C PHE A 81 51.39 -8.68 31.35
N ALA A 82 52.62 -9.23 31.26
CA ALA A 82 53.19 -10.04 32.33
C ALA A 82 53.92 -9.15 33.34
N ILE A 83 53.63 -9.33 34.63
CA ILE A 83 54.20 -8.57 35.74
C ILE A 83 54.86 -9.54 36.72
N THR A 84 56.04 -9.21 37.21
CA THR A 84 56.73 -9.99 38.26
C THR A 84 55.97 -9.95 39.60
N ASN A 85 56.12 -10.97 40.45
CA ASN A 85 55.44 -11.03 41.76
C ASN A 85 55.74 -9.84 42.70
N SER A 86 56.88 -9.16 42.51
CA SER A 86 57.22 -7.94 43.26
C SER A 86 56.47 -6.71 42.77
N GLY A 87 55.82 -6.77 41.60
CA GLY A 87 55.13 -5.65 40.96
C GLY A 87 56.06 -4.58 40.37
N GLU A 88 57.37 -4.83 40.34
CA GLU A 88 58.38 -3.82 40.01
C GLU A 88 58.66 -3.68 38.50
N THR A 89 58.40 -4.73 37.72
CA THR A 89 58.70 -4.76 36.27
C THR A 89 57.54 -5.35 35.46
N GLU A 90 57.21 -4.67 34.35
CA GLU A 90 56.17 -5.05 33.39
C GLU A 90 56.82 -5.38 32.02
N GLY A 91 56.41 -6.51 31.44
CA GLY A 91 56.81 -6.94 30.10
C GLY A 91 56.06 -6.22 28.97
N GLU A 92 56.40 -6.53 27.72
CA GLU A 92 55.66 -5.99 26.57
C GLU A 92 54.23 -6.57 26.51
N GLY A 93 53.26 -5.70 26.23
CA GLY A 93 51.85 -6.06 26.10
C GLY A 93 51.53 -6.69 24.76
N VAL A 94 50.69 -7.73 24.77
CA VAL A 94 50.17 -8.37 23.54
C VAL A 94 48.68 -8.14 23.46
N SER A 95 48.21 -7.67 22.30
CA SER A 95 46.82 -7.27 22.11
C SER A 95 46.03 -8.22 21.19
N ILE A 96 44.73 -8.34 21.47
CA ILE A 96 43.74 -8.98 20.60
C ILE A 96 42.45 -8.17 20.62
N SER A 97 41.85 -7.93 19.46
CA SER A 97 40.59 -7.18 19.37
C SER A 97 39.43 -8.11 18.99
N ARG A 98 38.30 -8.04 19.69
CA ARG A 98 37.12 -8.89 19.45
C ARG A 98 35.83 -8.11 19.70
N TYR A 99 34.83 -8.33 18.85
CA TYR A 99 33.45 -7.95 19.14
C TYR A 99 32.86 -8.93 20.13
N THR A 100 32.13 -8.44 21.14
CA THR A 100 31.19 -9.29 21.89
C THR A 100 30.01 -9.65 21.00
N LYS A 101 29.32 -10.75 21.32
CA LYS A 101 28.11 -11.12 20.57
C LYS A 101 26.99 -10.11 20.83
N PRO A 102 26.22 -9.71 19.80
CA PRO A 102 24.96 -9.01 20.01
C PRO A 102 23.98 -9.78 20.90
N SER A 103 23.10 -9.09 21.60
CA SER A 103 21.94 -9.72 22.22
C SER A 103 20.97 -10.24 21.16
N ALA A 104 20.20 -11.27 21.53
CA ALA A 104 19.09 -11.74 20.71
C ALA A 104 18.09 -10.61 20.47
N VAL A 105 17.49 -10.60 19.27
CA VAL A 105 16.37 -9.69 18.98
C VAL A 105 15.18 -10.01 19.88
N ILE A 106 14.33 -9.04 20.15
CA ILE A 106 13.12 -9.22 20.97
C ILE A 106 11.88 -8.77 20.18
N ASP A 107 10.69 -9.17 20.66
CA ASP A 107 9.40 -8.85 20.03
C ASP A 107 9.36 -9.19 18.52
N LEU A 108 9.95 -10.33 18.13
CA LEU A 108 9.89 -10.81 16.75
C LEU A 108 8.44 -11.15 16.39
N LYS A 109 7.88 -10.41 15.44
CA LYS A 109 6.49 -10.55 15.00
C LYS A 109 6.36 -10.46 13.49
N ALA A 110 5.33 -11.11 12.96
CA ALA A 110 4.93 -10.96 11.57
C ALA A 110 3.83 -9.90 11.47
N GLU A 111 4.21 -8.70 11.00
CA GLU A 111 3.28 -7.59 10.78
C GLU A 111 2.34 -7.85 9.60
N TYR A 112 2.84 -8.58 8.61
CA TYR A 112 2.06 -8.98 7.45
C TYR A 112 2.39 -10.42 7.04
N VAL A 113 1.34 -11.20 6.77
CA VAL A 113 1.44 -12.53 6.19
C VAL A 113 0.58 -12.52 4.93
N GLY A 114 1.25 -12.58 3.78
CA GLY A 114 0.64 -12.61 2.46
C GLY A 114 0.68 -14.01 1.84
N LYS A 115 0.26 -14.07 0.57
CA LYS A 115 0.28 -15.30 -0.24
C LYS A 115 1.71 -15.73 -0.61
N ASN A 116 2.55 -14.76 -0.98
CA ASN A 116 3.91 -14.99 -1.48
C ASN A 116 4.96 -14.19 -0.72
N SER A 117 4.56 -13.45 0.31
CA SER A 117 5.46 -12.64 1.11
C SER A 117 5.06 -12.58 2.59
N VAL A 118 6.03 -12.30 3.45
CA VAL A 118 5.88 -12.10 4.89
C VAL A 118 6.74 -10.90 5.30
N ASN A 119 6.16 -9.97 6.07
CA ASN A 119 6.93 -8.88 6.67
C ASN A 119 7.15 -9.17 8.15
N LEU A 120 8.42 -9.20 8.55
CA LEU A 120 8.83 -9.41 9.93
C LEU A 120 9.37 -8.10 10.49
N THR A 121 9.08 -7.86 11.77
CA THR A 121 9.68 -6.77 12.55
C THR A 121 10.16 -7.31 13.89
N TRP A 122 11.15 -6.65 14.46
CA TRP A 122 11.74 -6.97 15.76
C TRP A 122 12.31 -5.71 16.40
N VAL A 123 12.79 -5.84 17.65
CA VAL A 123 13.43 -4.76 18.41
C VAL A 123 14.76 -5.24 18.96
N VAL A 124 15.70 -4.31 19.17
CA VAL A 124 16.99 -4.55 19.82
C VAL A 124 17.22 -3.45 20.85
N ASN A 125 17.62 -3.84 22.06
CA ASN A 125 17.84 -2.92 23.18
C ASN A 125 19.32 -2.72 23.53
N ASP A 126 20.24 -3.29 22.74
CA ASP A 126 21.66 -3.07 22.92
C ASP A 126 22.02 -1.61 22.63
N THR A 127 22.91 -1.03 23.44
CA THR A 127 23.39 0.34 23.20
C THR A 127 24.17 0.48 21.89
N ALA A 128 24.77 -0.61 21.39
CA ALA A 128 25.51 -0.66 20.13
C ALA A 128 24.63 -0.94 18.89
N SER A 129 23.30 -1.07 19.05
CA SER A 129 22.39 -1.56 18.01
C SER A 129 22.37 -0.75 16.72
N ASN A 130 22.73 0.54 16.77
CA ASN A 130 22.81 1.41 15.59
C ASN A 130 23.83 0.94 14.54
N SER A 131 24.77 0.08 14.94
CA SER A 131 25.81 -0.48 14.08
C SER A 131 25.50 -1.89 13.57
N TYR A 132 24.37 -2.46 13.97
CA TYR A 132 24.04 -3.86 13.67
C TYR A 132 23.48 -4.02 12.26
N THR A 133 23.73 -5.21 11.71
CA THR A 133 22.96 -5.76 10.60
C THR A 133 22.24 -7.01 11.09
N TYR A 134 21.30 -7.52 10.30
CA TYR A 134 20.46 -8.64 10.68
C TYR A 134 20.51 -9.71 9.60
N ARG A 135 20.81 -10.95 9.97
CA ARG A 135 20.68 -12.11 9.08
C ARG A 135 19.36 -12.81 9.36
N ILE A 136 18.58 -13.02 8.32
CA ILE A 136 17.28 -13.70 8.40
C ILE A 136 17.39 -15.01 7.64
N GLU A 137 17.24 -16.10 8.37
CA GLU A 137 17.22 -17.45 7.84
C GLU A 137 15.77 -17.91 7.64
N VAL A 138 15.46 -18.33 6.42
CA VAL A 138 14.14 -18.81 6.02
C VAL A 138 14.23 -20.30 5.75
N VAL A 139 13.55 -21.12 6.55
CA VAL A 139 13.59 -22.58 6.46
C VAL A 139 12.21 -23.16 6.15
N ASN A 140 12.16 -24.08 5.19
CA ASN A 140 10.99 -24.92 4.91
C ASN A 140 11.45 -26.32 4.48
N GLY A 141 11.43 -27.27 5.42
CA GLY A 141 11.96 -28.61 5.19
C GLY A 141 13.46 -28.55 4.86
N ILE A 142 13.83 -28.86 3.61
CA ILE A 142 15.21 -28.85 3.10
C ILE A 142 15.59 -27.48 2.51
N PHE A 143 14.59 -26.63 2.21
CA PHE A 143 14.84 -25.30 1.70
C PHE A 143 15.40 -24.40 2.81
N VAL A 144 16.54 -23.75 2.53
CA VAL A 144 17.16 -22.74 3.40
C VAL A 144 17.57 -21.54 2.55
N ARG A 145 17.12 -20.34 2.91
CA ARG A 145 17.50 -19.07 2.27
C ARG A 145 17.94 -18.08 3.35
N ASN A 146 19.10 -17.45 3.16
CA ASN A 146 19.55 -16.36 4.02
C ASN A 146 19.30 -15.00 3.33
N LEU A 147 18.87 -14.04 4.12
CA LEU A 147 18.63 -12.65 3.74
C LEU A 147 19.35 -11.75 4.75
N THR A 148 19.61 -10.51 4.37
CA THR A 148 20.23 -9.51 5.25
C THR A 148 19.39 -8.24 5.29
N SER A 149 19.26 -7.61 6.45
CA SER A 149 18.63 -6.30 6.63
C SER A 149 19.52 -5.38 7.46
N ASN A 150 19.49 -4.08 7.16
CA ASN A 150 20.20 -3.05 7.92
C ASN A 150 19.28 -2.31 8.90
N VAL A 151 18.00 -2.68 8.91
CA VAL A 151 16.95 -2.11 9.76
C VAL A 151 16.24 -3.25 10.50
N THR A 152 15.46 -2.92 11.52
CA THR A 152 14.75 -3.91 12.36
C THR A 152 13.45 -4.43 11.72
N GLU A 153 13.43 -4.50 10.39
CA GLU A 153 12.34 -5.01 9.59
C GLU A 153 12.85 -5.67 8.31
N VAL A 154 12.08 -6.60 7.74
CA VAL A 154 12.34 -7.18 6.43
C VAL A 154 11.06 -7.67 5.76
N GLU A 155 10.95 -7.44 4.45
CA GLU A 155 9.98 -8.10 3.59
C GLU A 155 10.64 -9.31 2.91
N ILE A 156 10.07 -10.50 3.13
CA ILE A 156 10.53 -11.77 2.56
C ILE A 156 9.57 -12.15 1.45
N THR A 157 10.03 -12.14 0.20
CA THR A 157 9.23 -12.42 -0.99
C THR A 157 9.51 -13.81 -1.58
N GLU A 158 8.79 -14.15 -2.66
CA GLU A 158 8.97 -15.40 -3.42
C GLU A 158 8.67 -16.67 -2.61
N LEU A 159 7.87 -16.53 -1.55
CA LEU A 159 7.41 -17.66 -0.75
C LEU A 159 6.30 -18.42 -1.47
N ILE A 160 6.18 -19.71 -1.17
CA ILE A 160 5.15 -20.57 -1.74
C ILE A 160 3.85 -20.40 -0.94
N PRO A 161 2.69 -20.17 -1.58
CA PRO A 161 1.40 -20.00 -0.91
C PRO A 161 0.95 -21.20 -0.11
N GLY A 162 0.34 -20.98 1.06
CA GLY A 162 -0.19 -22.03 1.94
C GLY A 162 0.86 -22.89 2.63
N THR A 163 2.12 -22.46 2.69
CA THR A 163 3.25 -23.31 3.13
C THR A 163 3.81 -22.86 4.47
N LEU A 164 4.22 -23.82 5.32
CA LEU A 164 4.86 -23.53 6.60
C LEU A 164 6.32 -23.11 6.40
N TYR A 165 6.69 -21.98 6.97
CA TYR A 165 8.07 -21.52 7.05
C TYR A 165 8.45 -21.26 8.51
N ASN A 166 9.71 -21.55 8.84
CA ASN A 166 10.35 -21.10 10.07
C ASN A 166 11.34 -19.99 9.71
N PHE A 167 11.18 -18.84 10.34
CA PHE A 167 12.01 -17.65 10.13
C PHE A 167 12.85 -17.41 11.37
N THR A 168 14.17 -17.36 11.25
CA THR A 168 15.09 -17.08 12.37
C THR A 168 15.87 -15.81 12.10
N VAL A 169 15.81 -14.84 13.02
CA VAL A 169 16.53 -13.57 12.91
C VAL A 169 17.73 -13.56 13.87
N PHE A 170 18.91 -13.25 13.35
CA PHE A 170 20.16 -13.10 14.08
C PHE A 170 20.63 -11.64 14.00
N ALA A 171 20.96 -11.04 15.15
CA ALA A 171 21.67 -9.76 15.17
C ALA A 171 23.16 -10.00 14.90
N VAL A 172 23.75 -9.18 14.03
CA VAL A 172 25.13 -9.28 13.58
C VAL A 172 25.85 -7.98 13.92
N ALA A 173 26.99 -8.07 14.60
CA ALA A 173 27.79 -6.91 14.98
C ALA A 173 28.35 -6.16 13.74
N ALA A 174 28.97 -5.01 13.97
CA ALA A 174 29.47 -4.12 12.92
C ALA A 174 30.53 -4.75 12.00
N ASP A 175 31.15 -5.86 12.40
CA ASP A 175 32.08 -6.63 11.57
C ASP A 175 31.39 -7.49 10.49
N GLY A 176 30.06 -7.60 10.53
CA GLY A 176 29.27 -8.43 9.61
C GLY A 176 29.46 -9.93 9.79
N GLN A 177 30.12 -10.38 10.87
CA GLN A 177 30.46 -11.80 11.10
C GLN A 177 30.07 -12.29 12.49
N THR A 178 30.14 -11.45 13.52
CA THR A 178 29.88 -11.86 14.90
C THR A 178 28.37 -11.87 15.16
N GLU A 179 27.79 -13.06 15.20
CA GLU A 179 26.33 -13.25 15.36
C GLU A 179 25.93 -13.55 16.81
N GLY A 180 24.82 -12.94 17.22
CA GLY A 180 24.11 -13.22 18.45
C GLY A 180 23.27 -14.51 18.37
N GLU A 181 22.49 -14.77 19.41
CA GLU A 181 21.51 -15.86 19.39
C GLU A 181 20.33 -15.53 18.47
N GLY A 182 19.90 -16.53 17.69
CA GLY A 182 18.77 -16.39 16.77
C GLY A 182 17.42 -16.56 17.45
N VAL A 183 16.43 -15.77 17.04
CA VAL A 183 15.04 -15.90 17.50
C VAL A 183 14.16 -16.31 16.34
N SER A 184 13.31 -17.31 16.56
CA SER A 184 12.50 -17.91 15.51
C SER A 184 11.00 -17.67 15.65
N ILE A 185 10.31 -17.54 14.52
CA ILE A 185 8.85 -17.59 14.40
C ILE A 185 8.45 -18.54 13.27
N SER A 186 7.46 -19.39 13.51
CA SER A 186 6.93 -20.33 12.51
C SER A 186 5.50 -19.96 12.13
N LEU A 187 5.22 -19.82 10.83
CA LEU A 187 3.88 -19.52 10.33
C LEU A 187 3.66 -20.02 8.90
N TYR A 188 2.39 -20.20 8.55
CA TYR A 188 1.97 -20.52 7.18
C TYR A 188 1.77 -19.23 6.38
N THR A 189 2.24 -19.19 5.14
CA THR A 189 1.79 -18.18 4.17
C THR A 189 0.31 -18.37 3.87
N ASN A 190 -0.37 -17.31 3.43
CA ASN A 190 -1.80 -17.41 3.11
C ASN A 190 -2.02 -18.38 1.94
N PRO A 191 -3.10 -19.18 1.99
CA PRO A 191 -3.45 -20.07 0.89
C PRO A 191 -3.78 -19.26 -0.38
N PRO A 192 -3.68 -19.88 -1.57
CA PRO A 192 -4.12 -19.25 -2.80
C PRO A 192 -5.62 -18.93 -2.74
N ALA A 193 -6.02 -17.83 -3.39
CA ALA A 193 -7.43 -17.55 -3.62
C ALA A 193 -8.08 -18.67 -4.45
N PRO A 194 -9.38 -18.95 -4.24
CA PRO A 194 -10.07 -19.99 -5.00
C PRO A 194 -10.07 -19.66 -6.49
N SER A 195 -9.94 -20.69 -7.33
CA SER A 195 -9.82 -20.55 -8.80
C SER A 195 -11.05 -19.94 -9.47
N LYS A 196 -12.19 -19.94 -8.78
CA LYS A 196 -13.43 -19.27 -9.18
C LYS A 196 -13.99 -18.50 -8.00
N ALA A 197 -14.48 -17.30 -8.27
CA ALA A 197 -15.20 -16.50 -7.28
C ALA A 197 -16.46 -17.25 -6.79
N PRO A 198 -16.84 -17.09 -5.52
CA PRO A 198 -18.08 -17.67 -5.00
C PRO A 198 -19.28 -17.09 -5.76
N LEU A 199 -20.17 -17.97 -6.20
CA LEU A 199 -21.44 -17.60 -6.82
C LEU A 199 -22.50 -17.47 -5.73
N VAL A 200 -23.07 -16.27 -5.60
CA VAL A 200 -24.12 -15.98 -4.61
C VAL A 200 -25.48 -15.93 -5.31
N LYS A 201 -26.44 -16.71 -4.82
CA LYS A 201 -27.83 -16.74 -5.31
C LYS A 201 -28.77 -16.36 -4.17
N ALA A 202 -29.63 -15.37 -4.39
CA ALA A 202 -30.71 -15.10 -3.44
C ALA A 202 -31.67 -16.29 -3.41
N VAL A 203 -32.01 -16.78 -2.22
CA VAL A 203 -32.97 -17.87 -2.01
C VAL A 203 -34.30 -17.32 -1.50
N SER A 204 -34.24 -16.31 -0.63
CA SER A 204 -35.41 -15.59 -0.11
C SER A 204 -35.01 -14.18 0.35
N HIS A 205 -35.97 -13.43 0.90
CA HIS A 205 -35.72 -12.11 1.49
C HIS A 205 -34.82 -12.14 2.75
N SER A 206 -34.53 -13.33 3.30
CA SER A 206 -33.71 -13.51 4.50
C SER A 206 -32.68 -14.63 4.37
N SER A 207 -32.44 -15.15 3.15
CA SER A 207 -31.52 -16.26 2.92
C SER A 207 -30.87 -16.22 1.54
N LEU A 208 -29.63 -16.68 1.45
CA LEU A 208 -28.87 -16.81 0.21
C LEU A 208 -28.15 -18.16 0.14
N SER A 209 -27.78 -18.58 -1.07
CA SER A 209 -26.95 -19.75 -1.34
C SER A 209 -25.60 -19.28 -1.88
N VAL A 210 -24.51 -19.70 -1.24
CA VAL A 210 -23.14 -19.45 -1.69
C VAL A 210 -22.58 -20.74 -2.25
N GLU A 211 -22.17 -20.71 -3.51
CA GLU A 211 -21.56 -21.83 -4.22
C GLU A 211 -20.09 -21.50 -4.52
N PHE A 212 -19.16 -22.36 -4.11
CA PHE A 212 -17.73 -22.11 -4.33
C PHE A 212 -16.94 -23.41 -4.54
N PRO A 213 -15.86 -23.38 -5.35
CA PRO A 213 -15.02 -24.56 -5.54
C PRO A 213 -14.22 -24.87 -4.26
N ASP A 214 -13.69 -26.09 -4.17
CA ASP A 214 -12.70 -26.42 -3.15
C ASP A 214 -11.43 -25.56 -3.30
N PHE A 215 -10.76 -25.33 -2.17
CA PHE A 215 -9.49 -24.62 -2.15
C PHE A 215 -8.34 -25.61 -2.36
N GLU A 216 -7.32 -25.18 -3.09
CA GLU A 216 -6.12 -25.99 -3.27
C GLU A 216 -5.37 -26.13 -1.95
N SER A 217 -5.17 -27.37 -1.50
CA SER A 217 -4.43 -27.73 -0.27
C SER A 217 -3.03 -28.26 -0.58
N VAL A 218 -2.50 -27.93 -1.76
CA VAL A 218 -1.27 -28.52 -2.31
C VAL A 218 -0.06 -28.33 -1.38
N ASN A 219 0.03 -27.19 -0.68
CA ASN A 219 1.22 -26.82 0.11
C ASN A 219 0.99 -26.80 1.63
N GLY A 220 -0.22 -27.09 2.11
CA GLY A 220 -0.51 -27.03 3.55
C GLY A 220 -1.88 -27.61 3.94
N PRO A 221 -2.04 -28.00 5.21
CA PRO A 221 -3.24 -28.67 5.68
C PRO A 221 -4.43 -27.71 5.76
N LEU A 222 -5.36 -27.87 4.83
CA LEU A 222 -6.65 -27.19 4.86
C LEU A 222 -7.61 -27.96 5.79
N LYS A 223 -8.02 -27.31 6.89
CA LYS A 223 -8.84 -27.94 7.94
C LYS A 223 -10.32 -27.62 7.84
N ALA A 224 -10.65 -26.38 7.47
CA ALA A 224 -12.03 -25.95 7.34
C ALA A 224 -12.16 -24.72 6.43
N TYR A 225 -13.36 -24.52 5.90
CA TYR A 225 -13.81 -23.29 5.26
C TYR A 225 -14.69 -22.52 6.23
N ALA A 226 -14.56 -21.19 6.28
CA ALA A 226 -15.50 -20.33 6.97
C ALA A 226 -16.19 -19.43 5.95
N VAL A 227 -17.52 -19.44 5.92
CA VAL A 227 -18.31 -18.45 5.20
C VAL A 227 -18.62 -17.34 6.19
N MET A 228 -18.23 -16.12 5.83
CA MET A 228 -18.50 -14.92 6.60
C MET A 228 -19.43 -14.01 5.84
N ILE A 229 -20.32 -13.36 6.58
CA ILE A 229 -21.16 -12.27 6.08
C ILE A 229 -20.60 -11.00 6.69
N THR A 230 -20.36 -9.99 5.84
CA THR A 230 -19.92 -8.66 6.27
C THR A 230 -20.78 -7.58 5.62
N THR A 231 -20.98 -6.51 6.36
CA THR A 231 -21.62 -5.25 5.94
C THR A 231 -20.60 -4.09 5.92
N GLU A 232 -19.31 -4.37 6.17
CA GLU A 232 -18.24 -3.39 6.17
C GLU A 232 -17.76 -3.06 4.74
N GLU A 233 -17.41 -1.80 4.49
CA GLU A 233 -17.17 -1.26 3.15
C GLU A 233 -15.69 -1.11 2.75
N GLN A 234 -14.73 -1.41 3.64
CA GLN A 234 -13.29 -1.27 3.35
C GLN A 234 -12.59 -2.63 3.19
N GLY A 235 -11.73 -2.72 2.18
CA GLY A 235 -10.97 -3.92 1.83
C GLY A 235 -10.37 -4.66 3.03
N CYS A 236 -10.50 -6.00 3.00
CA CYS A 236 -10.19 -6.94 4.06
C CYS A 236 -8.81 -6.71 4.73
N LYS A 237 -8.75 -5.91 5.79
CA LYS A 237 -7.69 -6.02 6.80
C LYS A 237 -7.98 -7.20 7.72
N ALA A 238 -6.90 -7.86 8.16
CA ALA A 238 -6.84 -9.11 8.94
C ALA A 238 -8.19 -9.68 9.43
N LEU A 239 -8.80 -10.56 8.62
CA LEU A 239 -10.07 -11.24 8.96
C LEU A 239 -9.98 -12.13 10.23
N LYS A 240 -8.78 -12.35 10.75
CA LYS A 240 -8.49 -13.30 11.84
C LYS A 240 -9.18 -12.93 13.16
N PHE A 241 -9.26 -11.65 13.52
CA PHE A 241 -9.95 -11.20 14.74
C PHE A 241 -11.48 -11.21 14.57
N LYS A 242 -11.98 -11.07 13.34
CA LYS A 242 -13.42 -11.08 13.02
C LYS A 242 -14.05 -12.47 13.11
N LEU A 243 -13.24 -13.54 13.16
CA LEU A 243 -13.71 -14.91 13.39
C LEU A 243 -14.36 -15.10 14.77
N ASN A 244 -14.13 -14.20 15.73
CA ASN A 244 -14.74 -14.26 17.06
C ASN A 244 -16.15 -13.64 17.12
N ASN A 245 -16.58 -12.97 16.07
CA ASN A 245 -17.84 -12.24 16.05
C ASN A 245 -19.03 -13.20 15.90
N THR A 246 -20.05 -13.04 16.74
CA THR A 246 -21.25 -13.88 16.69
C THR A 246 -22.38 -13.21 15.91
N TYR A 247 -23.34 -14.03 15.45
CA TYR A 247 -24.58 -13.52 14.85
C TYR A 247 -25.34 -12.58 15.78
N LYS A 248 -25.33 -12.83 17.10
CA LYS A 248 -26.01 -11.96 18.09
C LYS A 248 -25.34 -10.60 18.22
N ASP A 249 -24.02 -10.55 18.12
CA ASP A 249 -23.30 -9.27 18.11
C ASP A 249 -23.62 -8.49 16.83
N PHE A 250 -23.72 -9.20 15.71
CA PHE A 250 -24.12 -8.63 14.42
C PHE A 250 -25.57 -8.10 14.44
N GLU A 251 -26.52 -8.89 14.95
CA GLU A 251 -27.93 -8.51 15.10
C GLU A 251 -28.08 -7.25 15.98
N LYS A 252 -27.27 -7.13 17.03
CA LYS A 252 -27.22 -5.97 17.92
C LYS A 252 -26.42 -4.79 17.35
N LYS A 253 -25.89 -4.90 16.12
CA LYS A 253 -25.04 -3.90 15.46
C LYS A 253 -23.75 -3.57 16.23
N MET A 254 -23.25 -4.50 17.04
CA MET A 254 -21.97 -4.38 17.72
C MET A 254 -20.80 -4.73 16.80
N THR A 255 -21.08 -5.43 15.70
CA THR A 255 -20.13 -5.76 14.64
C THR A 255 -20.83 -5.78 13.28
N ASP A 256 -20.09 -5.51 12.23
CA ASP A 256 -20.52 -5.54 10.83
C ASP A 256 -20.30 -6.90 10.16
N THR A 257 -19.58 -7.82 10.81
CA THR A 257 -19.10 -9.06 10.23
C THR A 257 -19.31 -10.21 11.21
N TYR A 258 -19.81 -11.35 10.73
CA TYR A 258 -19.90 -12.57 11.53
C TYR A 258 -19.64 -13.83 10.69
N VAL A 259 -19.21 -14.89 11.34
CA VAL A 259 -19.08 -16.22 10.72
C VAL A 259 -20.45 -16.90 10.73
N THR A 260 -20.94 -17.23 9.53
CA THR A 260 -22.28 -17.81 9.37
C THR A 260 -22.26 -19.32 9.20
N TYR A 261 -21.16 -19.89 8.71
CA TYR A 261 -21.04 -21.32 8.47
C TYR A 261 -19.58 -21.75 8.49
N ILE A 262 -19.29 -22.92 9.08
CA ILE A 262 -17.98 -23.56 9.01
C ILE A 262 -18.14 -24.91 8.34
N ILE A 263 -17.31 -25.24 7.36
CA ILE A 263 -17.31 -26.55 6.71
C ILE A 263 -15.98 -27.21 7.02
N ASP A 264 -16.00 -28.29 7.80
CA ASP A 264 -14.80 -29.12 7.98
C ASP A 264 -14.43 -29.81 6.67
N THR A 265 -13.15 -29.88 6.31
CA THR A 265 -12.72 -30.50 5.03
C THR A 265 -13.04 -31.99 4.93
N GLU A 266 -13.27 -32.68 6.06
CA GLU A 266 -13.78 -34.05 6.08
C GLU A 266 -15.29 -34.13 5.81
N GLN A 267 -16.07 -33.14 6.27
CA GLN A 267 -17.52 -33.04 6.01
C GLN A 267 -17.83 -32.51 4.60
N ALA A 268 -16.94 -31.70 4.02
CA ALA A 268 -17.03 -31.23 2.65
C ALA A 268 -17.13 -32.39 1.65
N LYS A 269 -16.53 -33.55 1.96
CA LYS A 269 -16.58 -34.78 1.15
C LYS A 269 -17.92 -35.52 1.20
N SER A 270 -18.90 -35.03 1.97
CA SER A 270 -20.22 -35.67 2.10
C SER A 270 -21.16 -35.36 0.93
N PRO A 271 -21.96 -36.32 0.44
CA PRO A 271 -22.82 -36.14 -0.74
C PRO A 271 -23.97 -35.13 -0.54
N SER A 272 -24.26 -34.70 0.69
CA SER A 272 -25.27 -33.68 1.00
C SER A 272 -24.80 -32.23 0.80
N LEU A 273 -23.48 -31.99 0.77
CA LEU A 273 -22.86 -30.67 0.57
C LEU A 273 -22.13 -30.54 -0.77
N HIS A 274 -21.93 -31.66 -1.48
CA HIS A 274 -21.25 -31.74 -2.78
C HIS A 274 -22.23 -31.86 -3.96
N SER A 275 -22.05 -31.04 -5.00
CA SER A 275 -22.53 -31.39 -6.34
C SER A 275 -21.54 -32.32 -7.05
N GLN A 276 -21.95 -33.00 -8.13
CA GLN A 276 -21.08 -33.92 -8.90
C GLN A 276 -19.80 -33.28 -9.50
N ASN A 277 -19.58 -31.97 -9.31
CA ASN A 277 -18.48 -31.18 -9.89
C ASN A 277 -17.58 -30.48 -8.83
N HIS A 278 -17.36 -31.05 -7.64
CA HIS A 278 -16.44 -30.49 -6.61
C HIS A 278 -16.76 -29.03 -6.20
N THR A 279 -18.05 -28.72 -6.08
CA THR A 279 -18.53 -27.38 -5.65
C THR A 279 -19.24 -27.52 -4.31
N ASN A 280 -18.83 -26.71 -3.33
CA ASN A 280 -19.46 -26.58 -2.02
C ASN A 280 -20.66 -25.65 -2.10
N ILE A 281 -21.77 -26.02 -1.47
CA ILE A 281 -23.00 -25.22 -1.44
C ILE A 281 -23.39 -24.93 0.01
N VAL A 282 -23.39 -23.65 0.38
CA VAL A 282 -23.78 -23.18 1.72
C VAL A 282 -25.04 -22.35 1.65
N ASN A 283 -26.08 -22.78 2.36
CA ASN A 283 -27.30 -22.00 2.52
C ASN A 283 -27.20 -21.14 3.79
N VAL A 284 -27.06 -19.83 3.60
CA VAL A 284 -26.99 -18.83 4.66
C VAL A 284 -28.40 -18.36 5.03
N GLY A 285 -28.66 -18.15 6.32
CA GLY A 285 -29.93 -17.62 6.82
C GLY A 285 -30.97 -18.67 7.24
N LYS A 286 -30.55 -19.91 7.53
CA LYS A 286 -31.46 -21.02 7.87
C LYS A 286 -31.74 -21.22 9.36
N GLY A 287 -31.09 -20.46 10.25
CA GLY A 287 -31.30 -20.50 11.71
C GLY A 287 -30.66 -21.71 12.42
N ASN A 288 -29.77 -22.44 11.76
CA ASN A 288 -29.05 -23.57 12.36
C ASN A 288 -27.74 -23.12 13.03
N THR A 289 -27.23 -23.90 13.97
CA THR A 289 -25.95 -23.62 14.67
C THR A 289 -24.92 -24.71 14.36
N MET A 290 -23.67 -24.32 14.11
CA MET A 290 -22.56 -25.24 13.83
C MET A 290 -21.27 -24.73 14.48
N HIS A 291 -20.57 -25.59 15.23
CA HIS A 291 -19.35 -25.22 15.98
C HIS A 291 -19.51 -23.97 16.87
N GLY A 292 -20.72 -23.73 17.40
CA GLY A 292 -21.04 -22.55 18.21
C GLY A 292 -21.42 -21.28 17.42
N TYR A 293 -21.28 -21.29 16.10
CA TYR A 293 -21.68 -20.20 15.21
C TYR A 293 -23.13 -20.37 14.75
N GLU A 294 -23.90 -19.29 14.82
CA GLU A 294 -25.32 -19.27 14.48
C GLU A 294 -25.51 -18.73 13.05
N ASN A 295 -26.13 -19.52 12.18
CA ASN A 295 -26.49 -19.16 10.81
C ASN A 295 -27.86 -18.47 10.77
N GLY A 296 -28.03 -17.42 11.57
CA GLY A 296 -29.30 -16.72 11.74
C GLY A 296 -29.79 -16.04 10.45
N PRO A 297 -31.10 -15.71 10.36
CA PRO A 297 -31.70 -15.11 9.16
C PRO A 297 -31.01 -13.79 8.79
N LEU A 298 -30.86 -13.55 7.49
CA LEU A 298 -30.37 -12.26 6.99
C LEU A 298 -31.40 -11.17 7.19
N ILE A 299 -30.92 -9.95 7.46
CA ILE A 299 -31.78 -8.78 7.61
C ILE A 299 -32.36 -8.41 6.23
N PRO A 300 -33.69 -8.42 6.03
CA PRO A 300 -34.30 -8.03 4.77
C PRO A 300 -33.96 -6.58 4.42
N LEU A 301 -33.84 -6.28 3.13
CA LEU A 301 -33.58 -4.93 2.59
C LEU A 301 -32.17 -4.35 2.91
N HIS A 302 -31.21 -5.15 3.39
CA HIS A 302 -29.79 -4.78 3.46
C HIS A 302 -29.03 -5.24 2.19
N SER A 303 -28.18 -4.37 1.63
CA SER A 303 -27.30 -4.70 0.50
C SER A 303 -25.98 -5.32 0.98
N TYR A 304 -25.66 -6.52 0.50
CA TYR A 304 -24.35 -7.17 0.65
C TYR A 304 -23.63 -7.03 -0.71
N ARG A 305 -22.52 -6.27 -0.83
CA ARG A 305 -22.07 -5.75 -2.14
C ARG A 305 -20.68 -6.18 -2.62
N SER A 306 -20.69 -6.84 -3.78
CA SER A 306 -19.82 -6.51 -4.92
C SER A 306 -20.62 -6.78 -6.20
N LYS A 307 -20.82 -5.79 -7.08
CA LYS A 307 -21.43 -5.98 -8.41
C LYS A 307 -20.36 -5.99 -9.50
N MET A 308 -19.23 -6.61 -9.20
CA MET A 308 -18.13 -6.76 -10.14
C MET A 308 -18.56 -7.62 -11.32
N ILE A 309 -18.50 -7.04 -12.51
CA ILE A 309 -18.88 -7.69 -13.77
C ILE A 309 -17.62 -7.84 -14.60
N LYS A 310 -17.32 -9.06 -15.05
CA LYS A 310 -16.25 -9.26 -16.03
C LYS A 310 -16.57 -8.54 -17.33
N VAL A 311 -15.57 -7.94 -17.97
CA VAL A 311 -15.71 -7.21 -19.24
C VAL A 311 -16.43 -8.05 -20.31
N GLU A 312 -16.15 -9.35 -20.38
CA GLU A 312 -16.80 -10.28 -21.32
C GLU A 312 -18.33 -10.40 -21.13
N ASN A 313 -18.81 -10.19 -19.90
CA ASN A 313 -20.22 -10.29 -19.52
C ASN A 313 -20.92 -8.93 -19.47
N PHE A 314 -20.17 -7.82 -19.59
CA PHE A 314 -20.71 -6.48 -19.43
C PHE A 314 -21.79 -6.14 -20.47
N GLU A 315 -21.65 -6.62 -21.71
CA GLU A 315 -22.66 -6.38 -22.75
C GLU A 315 -24.02 -7.03 -22.41
N SER A 316 -23.99 -8.25 -21.87
CA SER A 316 -25.20 -8.96 -21.44
C SER A 316 -25.83 -8.30 -20.24
N TYR A 317 -25.01 -7.85 -19.29
CA TYR A 317 -25.43 -7.04 -18.15
C TYR A 317 -26.09 -5.74 -18.62
N PHE A 318 -25.44 -4.97 -19.50
CA PHE A 318 -25.91 -3.69 -19.99
C PHE A 318 -27.28 -3.81 -20.66
N LYS A 319 -27.47 -4.81 -21.54
CA LYS A 319 -28.77 -5.09 -22.18
C LYS A 319 -29.86 -5.44 -21.17
N LYS A 320 -29.51 -6.20 -20.11
CA LYS A 320 -30.45 -6.52 -19.03
C LYS A 320 -30.85 -5.28 -18.23
N GLN A 321 -29.89 -4.41 -17.90
CA GLN A 321 -30.16 -3.19 -17.13
C GLN A 321 -30.95 -2.14 -17.92
N GLN A 322 -30.73 -2.08 -19.24
CA GLN A 322 -31.43 -1.20 -20.17
C GLN A 322 -32.88 -1.64 -20.46
N ALA A 323 -33.22 -2.91 -20.21
CA ALA A 323 -34.56 -3.43 -20.43
C ALA A 323 -35.62 -2.65 -19.61
N ASP A 324 -36.86 -2.68 -20.09
CA ASP A 324 -38.02 -2.05 -19.44
C ASP A 324 -37.79 -0.56 -19.11
N SER A 325 -37.22 0.18 -20.08
CA SER A 325 -36.89 1.61 -19.94
C SER A 325 -35.82 1.90 -18.88
N ASN A 326 -34.68 1.21 -18.95
CA ASN A 326 -33.57 1.34 -18.00
C ASN A 326 -33.92 0.96 -16.56
N CYS A 327 -34.93 0.11 -16.33
CA CYS A 327 -35.45 -0.22 -15.00
C CYS A 327 -34.33 -0.71 -14.05
N GLY A 328 -33.44 -1.56 -14.56
CA GLY A 328 -32.34 -2.05 -13.76
C GLY A 328 -31.36 -0.95 -13.36
N PHE A 329 -30.99 -0.05 -14.28
CA PHE A 329 -30.15 1.11 -13.94
C PHE A 329 -30.83 2.06 -12.94
N ALA A 330 -32.14 2.25 -13.05
CA ALA A 330 -32.92 3.05 -12.12
C ALA A 330 -32.92 2.42 -10.71
N GLU A 331 -33.10 1.11 -10.59
CA GLU A 331 -33.01 0.39 -9.31
C GLU A 331 -31.62 0.55 -8.67
N GLU A 332 -30.54 0.37 -9.43
CA GLU A 332 -29.19 0.58 -8.94
C GLU A 332 -28.96 2.01 -8.47
N TYR A 333 -29.41 2.98 -9.26
CA TYR A 333 -29.27 4.38 -8.94
C TYR A 333 -30.08 4.79 -7.70
N GLU A 334 -31.27 4.22 -7.53
CA GLU A 334 -32.12 4.42 -6.35
C GLU A 334 -31.42 3.94 -5.08
N GLU A 335 -30.78 2.76 -5.12
CA GLU A 335 -30.02 2.23 -3.99
C GLU A 335 -28.88 3.16 -3.57
N LEU A 336 -28.24 3.86 -4.52
CA LEU A 336 -27.15 4.80 -4.23
C LEU A 336 -27.62 6.04 -3.45
N LYS A 337 -28.92 6.34 -3.37
CA LYS A 337 -29.42 7.55 -2.67
C LYS A 337 -29.08 7.57 -1.18
N SER A 338 -28.93 6.39 -0.58
CA SER A 338 -28.57 6.24 0.84
C SER A 338 -27.06 6.35 1.10
N ALA A 339 -26.22 6.28 0.06
CA ALA A 339 -24.76 6.24 0.22
C ALA A 339 -24.21 7.54 0.80
N GLY A 340 -23.45 7.44 1.90
CA GLY A 340 -22.74 8.55 2.54
C GLY A 340 -23.61 9.60 3.23
N VAL A 341 -24.94 9.50 3.20
CA VAL A 341 -25.84 10.57 3.68
C VAL A 341 -25.68 10.91 5.16
N HIS A 342 -25.25 9.93 5.96
CA HIS A 342 -25.04 10.04 7.40
C HIS A 342 -23.68 10.64 7.77
N GLN A 343 -22.81 10.91 6.80
CA GLN A 343 -21.49 11.46 7.10
C GLN A 343 -21.59 12.89 7.64
N PRO A 344 -20.79 13.22 8.67
CA PRO A 344 -20.73 14.57 9.24
C PRO A 344 -20.31 15.64 8.22
N LYS A 345 -20.90 16.83 8.35
CA LYS A 345 -20.67 18.03 7.52
C LYS A 345 -20.50 19.28 8.39
N PHE A 346 -20.00 19.11 9.62
CA PHE A 346 -20.00 20.13 10.65
C PHE A 346 -19.28 21.41 10.19
N ALA A 347 -18.11 21.30 9.56
CA ALA A 347 -17.37 22.47 9.09
C ALA A 347 -18.16 23.26 8.04
N ALA A 348 -18.89 22.57 7.16
CA ALA A 348 -19.70 23.19 6.11
C ALA A 348 -20.98 23.85 6.64
N GLU A 349 -21.47 23.41 7.80
CA GLU A 349 -22.70 23.87 8.44
C GLU A 349 -22.50 25.08 9.38
N LEU A 350 -21.24 25.38 9.74
CA LEU A 350 -20.84 26.58 10.49
C LEU A 350 -21.37 27.86 9.82
N ALA A 351 -21.85 28.80 10.62
CA ALA A 351 -22.52 30.00 10.13
C ALA A 351 -21.60 30.84 9.23
N GLU A 352 -20.32 30.89 9.55
CA GLU A 352 -19.25 31.60 8.86
C GLU A 352 -18.96 30.98 7.47
N ASN A 353 -19.15 29.66 7.34
CA ASN A 353 -18.84 28.90 6.13
C ASN A 353 -20.03 28.76 5.18
N ARG A 354 -21.26 29.03 5.63
CA ARG A 354 -22.46 28.93 4.79
C ARG A 354 -22.37 29.80 3.54
N GLY A 355 -21.82 31.01 3.66
CA GLY A 355 -21.60 31.93 2.54
C GLY A 355 -20.53 31.47 1.53
N LYS A 356 -19.74 30.43 1.86
CA LYS A 356 -18.75 29.83 0.98
C LYS A 356 -19.32 28.64 0.18
N ASN A 357 -20.57 28.26 0.41
CA ASN A 357 -21.24 27.16 -0.29
C ASN A 357 -22.14 27.67 -1.41
N ARG A 358 -21.92 27.24 -2.65
CA ARG A 358 -22.77 27.62 -3.79
C ARG A 358 -24.18 27.05 -3.66
N TYR A 359 -24.32 25.88 -3.05
CA TYR A 359 -25.60 25.22 -2.81
C TYR A 359 -25.66 24.69 -1.37
N ASN A 360 -26.73 25.03 -0.65
CA ASN A 360 -26.91 24.65 0.75
C ASN A 360 -27.08 23.13 0.97
N ASN A 361 -27.43 22.39 -0.08
CA ASN A 361 -27.61 20.94 -0.05
C ASN A 361 -26.40 20.16 -0.61
N VAL A 362 -25.32 20.84 -0.99
CA VAL A 362 -24.08 20.20 -1.49
C VAL A 362 -22.91 20.65 -0.61
N LEU A 363 -22.75 19.92 0.49
CA LEU A 363 -21.79 20.25 1.54
C LEU A 363 -20.70 19.16 1.64
N PRO A 364 -19.42 19.51 1.73
CA PRO A 364 -18.35 18.54 1.85
C PRO A 364 -18.43 17.78 3.18
N TYR A 365 -18.20 16.46 3.15
CA TYR A 365 -18.07 15.68 4.38
C TYR A 365 -16.76 16.01 5.11
N ASP A 366 -16.79 16.03 6.44
CA ASP A 366 -15.62 16.37 7.25
C ASP A 366 -14.46 15.39 7.07
N ILE A 367 -14.76 14.11 6.83
CA ILE A 367 -13.76 13.04 6.73
C ILE A 367 -12.81 13.21 5.54
N SER A 368 -13.28 13.83 4.47
CA SER A 368 -12.60 13.91 3.18
C SER A 368 -12.44 15.35 2.68
N ARG A 369 -12.95 16.36 3.40
CA ARG A 369 -12.85 17.76 2.95
C ARG A 369 -11.41 18.19 2.80
N VAL A 370 -11.16 19.04 1.81
CA VAL A 370 -9.89 19.73 1.68
C VAL A 370 -9.82 20.81 2.76
N LYS A 371 -8.69 20.88 3.47
CA LYS A 371 -8.43 21.89 4.50
C LYS A 371 -7.35 22.84 4.04
N LEU A 372 -7.63 24.14 4.05
CA LEU A 372 -6.65 25.19 3.75
C LEU A 372 -5.81 25.50 4.99
N SER A 373 -4.66 26.16 4.81
CA SER A 373 -3.86 26.64 5.94
C SER A 373 -4.54 27.80 6.66
N ASP A 374 -4.49 27.80 8.00
CA ASP A 374 -5.10 28.85 8.82
C ASP A 374 -4.34 30.17 8.67
N GLN A 375 -5.03 31.25 8.30
CA GLN A 375 -4.42 32.57 8.14
C GLN A 375 -4.74 33.53 9.30
N SER A 376 -5.93 33.43 9.92
CA SER A 376 -6.30 34.31 11.04
C SER A 376 -7.52 33.87 11.86
N SER A 377 -8.46 33.14 11.26
CA SER A 377 -9.69 32.62 11.87
C SER A 377 -9.71 31.09 11.87
N PRO A 378 -10.29 30.43 12.89
CA PRO A 378 -10.49 28.98 12.91
C PRO A 378 -11.42 28.45 11.79
N THR A 379 -12.02 29.33 10.98
CA THR A 379 -12.85 28.99 9.82
C THR A 379 -12.14 29.20 8.48
N ASP A 380 -10.88 29.67 8.49
CA ASP A 380 -10.11 29.95 7.28
C ASP A 380 -9.64 28.67 6.58
N ASP A 381 -9.70 27.53 7.26
CA ASP A 381 -9.41 26.20 6.71
C ASP A 381 -10.45 25.71 5.70
N TYR A 382 -11.60 26.38 5.59
CA TYR A 382 -12.75 25.86 4.87
C TYR A 382 -12.78 26.24 3.39
N ILE A 383 -12.90 25.23 2.55
CA ILE A 383 -13.31 25.32 1.15
C ILE A 383 -14.28 24.19 0.82
N ASN A 384 -15.27 24.44 -0.04
CA ASN A 384 -16.22 23.40 -0.48
C ASN A 384 -15.57 22.50 -1.54
N ALA A 385 -14.74 21.58 -1.07
CA ALA A 385 -14.07 20.56 -1.87
C ALA A 385 -13.76 19.30 -1.03
N ASN A 386 -13.69 18.14 -1.68
CA ASN A 386 -13.31 16.86 -1.05
C ASN A 386 -12.21 16.17 -1.85
N TYR A 387 -11.29 15.51 -1.16
CA TYR A 387 -10.42 14.51 -1.79
C TYR A 387 -11.26 13.33 -2.25
N MET A 388 -11.01 12.88 -3.48
CA MET A 388 -11.69 11.72 -4.06
C MET A 388 -10.67 10.64 -4.42
N PRO A 389 -11.02 9.37 -4.19
CA PRO A 389 -10.19 8.25 -4.61
C PRO A 389 -10.16 8.14 -6.14
N GLY A 390 -8.99 7.82 -6.66
CA GLY A 390 -8.79 7.28 -8.01
C GLY A 390 -8.70 5.75 -7.95
N TYR A 391 -8.13 5.14 -8.99
CA TYR A 391 -7.92 3.68 -9.02
C TYR A 391 -6.78 3.24 -8.08
N ASN A 392 -5.61 3.90 -8.16
CA ASN A 392 -4.42 3.55 -7.38
C ASN A 392 -4.15 4.43 -6.14
N SER A 393 -4.89 5.52 -5.94
CA SER A 393 -4.62 6.49 -4.88
C SER A 393 -5.90 6.97 -4.21
N LYS A 394 -5.87 7.12 -2.87
CA LYS A 394 -6.99 7.64 -2.07
C LYS A 394 -7.23 9.14 -2.25
N LYS A 395 -6.26 9.87 -2.83
CA LYS A 395 -6.31 11.33 -3.03
C LYS A 395 -5.94 11.71 -4.47
N ALA A 396 -6.30 10.87 -5.43
CA ALA A 396 -5.97 11.13 -6.85
C ALA A 396 -6.64 12.40 -7.39
N PHE A 397 -7.81 12.76 -6.84
CA PHE A 397 -8.56 13.92 -7.28
C PHE A 397 -9.00 14.80 -6.11
N ILE A 398 -9.33 16.04 -6.43
CA ILE A 398 -10.14 16.93 -5.59
C ILE A 398 -11.42 17.25 -6.36
N ALA A 399 -12.59 16.92 -5.81
CA ALA A 399 -13.87 17.37 -6.33
C ALA A 399 -14.31 18.65 -5.63
N ALA A 400 -14.42 19.76 -6.37
CA ALA A 400 -14.74 21.08 -5.84
C ALA A 400 -15.98 21.69 -6.50
N GLN A 401 -16.65 22.59 -5.79
CA GLN A 401 -17.65 23.48 -6.42
C GLN A 401 -16.95 24.49 -7.36
N GLY A 402 -17.68 25.00 -8.34
CA GLY A 402 -17.23 26.18 -9.09
C GLY A 402 -17.17 27.39 -8.14
N PRO A 403 -16.03 28.10 -8.03
CA PRO A 403 -15.84 29.14 -7.01
C PRO A 403 -16.87 30.25 -7.13
N LEU A 404 -17.24 30.83 -5.98
CA LEU A 404 -18.08 32.02 -5.83
C LEU A 404 -17.18 33.27 -5.80
N PRO A 405 -17.74 34.49 -5.98
CA PRO A 405 -16.92 35.71 -5.95
C PRO A 405 -16.07 35.85 -4.68
N ASN A 406 -16.61 35.46 -3.52
CA ASN A 406 -15.95 35.49 -2.22
C ASN A 406 -15.08 34.25 -1.93
N THR A 407 -14.95 33.29 -2.85
CA THR A 407 -14.14 32.08 -2.65
C THR A 407 -13.12 31.86 -3.79
N ILE A 408 -12.92 32.83 -4.68
CA ILE A 408 -11.90 32.71 -5.75
C ILE A 408 -10.50 32.66 -5.13
N GLU A 409 -10.24 33.47 -4.11
CA GLU A 409 -8.95 33.48 -3.39
C GLU A 409 -8.71 32.14 -2.69
N ASP A 410 -9.71 31.62 -1.97
CA ASP A 410 -9.68 30.28 -1.37
C ASP A 410 -9.38 29.18 -2.41
N PHE A 411 -9.95 29.31 -3.62
CA PHE A 411 -9.77 28.35 -4.70
C PHE A 411 -8.33 28.32 -5.24
N TRP A 412 -7.71 29.48 -5.46
CA TRP A 412 -6.29 29.55 -5.86
C TRP A 412 -5.34 29.17 -4.73
N ARG A 413 -5.68 29.52 -3.48
CA ARG A 413 -4.96 29.06 -2.30
C ARG A 413 -4.96 27.53 -2.20
N MET A 414 -6.10 26.88 -2.46
CA MET A 414 -6.18 25.42 -2.56
C MET A 414 -5.26 24.86 -3.65
N ILE A 415 -5.30 25.44 -4.86
CA ILE A 415 -4.47 25.00 -5.99
C ILE A 415 -2.98 25.07 -5.63
N TRP A 416 -2.56 26.16 -4.99
CA TRP A 416 -1.19 26.33 -4.51
C TRP A 416 -0.82 25.33 -3.42
N GLU A 417 -1.55 25.32 -2.30
CA GLU A 417 -1.20 24.51 -1.13
C GLU A 417 -1.24 23.01 -1.40
N LYS A 418 -2.12 22.56 -2.31
CA LYS A 418 -2.28 21.14 -2.63
C LYS A 418 -1.47 20.74 -3.85
N ASN A 419 -0.55 21.61 -4.28
CA ASN A 419 0.40 21.35 -5.36
C ASN A 419 -0.29 20.86 -6.65
N ILE A 420 -1.37 21.54 -7.05
CA ILE A 420 -2.22 21.13 -8.17
C ILE A 420 -1.65 21.67 -9.47
N TYR A 421 -1.41 20.76 -10.43
CA TYR A 421 -0.95 21.08 -11.78
C TYR A 421 -2.03 20.98 -12.86
N SER A 422 -3.16 20.31 -12.55
CA SER A 422 -4.22 20.06 -13.53
C SER A 422 -5.59 20.37 -12.96
N ILE A 423 -6.33 21.21 -13.69
CA ILE A 423 -7.71 21.58 -13.38
C ILE A 423 -8.61 21.10 -14.51
N VAL A 424 -9.69 20.41 -14.17
CA VAL A 424 -10.72 19.94 -15.08
C VAL A 424 -12.02 20.68 -14.77
N MET A 425 -12.42 21.58 -15.66
CA MET A 425 -13.64 22.38 -15.57
C MET A 425 -14.70 21.82 -16.50
N LEU A 426 -15.82 21.35 -15.95
CA LEU A 426 -16.88 20.64 -16.68
C LEU A 426 -18.18 21.46 -16.79
N THR A 427 -18.08 22.79 -16.80
CA THR A 427 -19.24 23.70 -16.88
C THR A 427 -18.83 25.00 -17.52
N LYS A 428 -19.74 25.65 -18.26
CA LYS A 428 -19.55 27.06 -18.63
C LYS A 428 -19.76 27.94 -17.40
N CYS A 429 -19.19 29.14 -17.38
CA CYS A 429 -19.45 30.09 -16.29
C CYS A 429 -20.94 30.43 -16.17
N VAL A 430 -21.63 30.55 -17.31
CA VAL A 430 -23.06 30.82 -17.39
C VAL A 430 -23.74 29.78 -18.28
N GLU A 431 -24.81 29.18 -17.77
CA GLU A 431 -25.68 28.24 -18.48
C GLU A 431 -27.13 28.68 -18.27
N GLN A 432 -27.92 28.84 -19.35
CA GLN A 432 -29.29 29.36 -19.32
C GLN A 432 -29.47 30.65 -18.49
N ALA A 433 -28.56 31.62 -18.68
CA ALA A 433 -28.52 32.89 -17.95
C ALA A 433 -28.35 32.75 -16.41
N ARG A 434 -27.91 31.58 -15.92
CA ARG A 434 -27.57 31.35 -14.51
C ARG A 434 -26.07 31.14 -14.36
N THR A 435 -25.47 31.85 -13.42
CA THR A 435 -24.06 31.67 -13.09
C THR A 435 -23.83 30.33 -12.41
N LYS A 436 -23.08 29.45 -13.08
CA LYS A 436 -22.69 28.12 -12.61
C LYS A 436 -21.33 28.13 -11.92
N CYS A 437 -20.44 29.00 -12.37
CA CYS A 437 -19.06 29.15 -11.89
C CYS A 437 -18.62 30.59 -12.16
N GLU A 438 -17.90 31.23 -11.23
CA GLU A 438 -17.22 32.48 -11.55
C GLU A 438 -16.04 32.23 -12.47
N GLN A 439 -15.71 33.21 -13.30
CA GLN A 439 -14.44 33.21 -14.02
C GLN A 439 -13.32 33.50 -13.02
N TYR A 440 -12.61 32.45 -12.62
CA TYR A 440 -11.52 32.52 -11.65
C TYR A 440 -10.15 32.68 -12.30
N TRP A 441 -10.05 32.82 -13.62
CA TRP A 441 -8.79 32.99 -14.35
C TRP A 441 -8.72 34.36 -15.04
N PRO A 442 -7.50 34.90 -15.25
CA PRO A 442 -7.30 36.15 -15.98
C PRO A 442 -7.46 35.99 -17.50
N ASP A 443 -7.96 37.03 -18.18
CA ASP A 443 -8.04 37.07 -19.65
C ASP A 443 -6.78 37.62 -20.32
N ASN A 444 -6.25 38.74 -19.84
CA ASN A 444 -5.17 39.46 -20.52
C ASN A 444 -3.96 39.73 -19.60
N GLN A 445 -4.14 40.41 -18.48
CA GLN A 445 -3.06 40.74 -17.54
C GLN A 445 -3.03 39.75 -16.39
N SER A 446 -1.85 39.58 -15.78
CA SER A 446 -1.72 38.82 -14.54
C SER A 446 -2.67 39.39 -13.48
N LYS A 447 -3.24 38.51 -12.67
CA LYS A 447 -4.21 38.88 -11.64
C LYS A 447 -3.83 38.25 -10.31
N ASN A 448 -3.96 39.05 -9.25
CA ASN A 448 -3.70 38.62 -7.89
C ASN A 448 -4.99 38.08 -7.28
N TYR A 449 -4.88 36.94 -6.60
CA TYR A 449 -5.92 36.29 -5.81
C TYR A 449 -5.33 36.03 -4.42
N GLY A 450 -5.51 36.99 -3.50
CA GLY A 450 -4.75 37.01 -2.25
C GLY A 450 -3.24 37.16 -2.51
N ASP A 451 -2.45 36.22 -1.99
CA ASP A 451 -1.00 36.14 -2.19
C ASP A 451 -0.60 35.37 -3.45
N ILE A 452 -1.55 34.81 -4.21
CA ILE A 452 -1.27 34.04 -5.42
C ILE A 452 -1.43 34.92 -6.67
N ILE A 453 -0.39 34.99 -7.49
CA ILE A 453 -0.36 35.69 -8.77
C ILE A 453 -0.55 34.66 -9.87
N VAL A 454 -1.55 34.87 -10.73
CA VAL A 454 -1.84 33.97 -11.85
C VAL A 454 -1.68 34.73 -13.16
N THR A 455 -0.90 34.15 -14.06
CA THR A 455 -0.63 34.71 -15.39
C THR A 455 -1.00 33.68 -16.46
N LYS A 456 -1.92 34.03 -17.37
CA LYS A 456 -2.26 33.18 -18.52
C LYS A 456 -1.11 33.19 -19.52
N VAL A 457 -0.60 32.01 -19.86
CA VAL A 457 0.53 31.80 -20.78
C VAL A 457 0.03 31.44 -22.17
N SER A 458 -0.96 30.54 -22.25
CA SER A 458 -1.52 30.06 -23.51
C SER A 458 -3.02 29.79 -23.36
N GLU A 459 -3.73 29.86 -24.48
CA GLU A 459 -5.14 29.47 -24.60
C GLU A 459 -5.35 28.83 -25.96
N ILE A 460 -5.93 27.63 -25.97
CA ILE A 460 -6.28 26.89 -27.18
C ILE A 460 -7.79 26.62 -27.12
N ASP A 461 -8.54 27.32 -27.94
CA ASP A 461 -9.98 27.14 -28.07
C ASP A 461 -10.31 26.12 -29.16
N LEU A 462 -10.91 25.00 -28.76
CA LEU A 462 -11.49 24.00 -29.64
C LEU A 462 -13.03 24.01 -29.47
N PRO A 463 -13.80 23.50 -30.45
CA PRO A 463 -15.25 23.50 -30.36
C PRO A 463 -15.78 22.77 -29.11
N GLU A 464 -15.10 21.70 -28.68
CA GLU A 464 -15.54 20.82 -27.61
C GLU A 464 -14.96 21.19 -26.23
N TRP A 465 -13.80 21.84 -26.20
CA TRP A 465 -13.12 22.27 -24.99
C TRP A 465 -12.10 23.38 -25.23
N THR A 466 -11.77 24.14 -24.19
CA THR A 466 -10.65 25.09 -24.17
C THR A 466 -9.54 24.55 -23.27
N ILE A 467 -8.27 24.69 -23.67
CA ILE A 467 -7.11 24.39 -22.82
C ILE A 467 -6.38 25.70 -22.51
N ARG A 468 -6.08 25.94 -21.23
CA ARG A 468 -5.33 27.12 -20.79
C ARG A 468 -4.14 26.71 -19.96
N ASP A 469 -2.98 27.33 -20.23
CA ASP A 469 -1.82 27.22 -19.35
C ASP A 469 -1.66 28.50 -18.53
N PHE A 470 -1.36 28.32 -17.25
CA PHE A 470 -1.09 29.42 -16.32
C PHE A 470 0.26 29.22 -15.67
N THR A 471 0.99 30.31 -15.46
CA THR A 471 2.03 30.38 -14.44
C THR A 471 1.39 30.87 -13.16
N VAL A 472 1.59 30.12 -12.07
CA VAL A 472 1.10 30.44 -10.74
C VAL A 472 2.30 30.71 -9.84
N GLU A 473 2.29 31.84 -9.16
CA GLU A 473 3.40 32.31 -8.33
C GLU A 473 2.89 32.76 -6.97
N LYS A 474 3.65 32.54 -5.90
CA LYS A 474 3.32 33.07 -4.58
C LYS A 474 4.07 34.36 -4.31
N SER A 475 3.33 35.40 -3.97
CA SER A 475 3.85 36.72 -3.61
C SER A 475 4.92 36.59 -2.52
N ASN A 476 6.03 37.31 -2.68
CA ASN A 476 7.18 37.30 -1.77
C ASN A 476 8.00 35.99 -1.74
N THR A 477 7.79 35.10 -2.71
CA THR A 477 8.66 33.93 -2.93
C THR A 477 9.16 33.90 -4.37
N THR A 478 10.19 33.10 -4.64
CA THR A 478 10.61 32.77 -6.01
C THR A 478 9.99 31.47 -6.51
N GLU A 479 9.04 30.90 -5.76
CA GLU A 479 8.37 29.66 -6.12
C GLU A 479 7.30 29.95 -7.19
N SER A 480 7.33 29.14 -8.26
CA SER A 480 6.30 29.15 -9.29
C SER A 480 6.13 27.76 -9.88
N HIS A 481 4.93 27.47 -10.35
CA HIS A 481 4.66 26.26 -11.13
C HIS A 481 3.60 26.51 -12.19
N THR A 482 3.58 25.61 -13.18
CA THR A 482 2.61 25.66 -14.28
C THR A 482 1.35 24.91 -13.88
N VAL A 483 0.19 25.51 -14.16
CA VAL A 483 -1.12 24.89 -13.98
C VAL A 483 -1.86 24.90 -15.31
N ARG A 484 -2.30 23.72 -15.76
CA ARG A 484 -3.13 23.57 -16.97
C ARG A 484 -4.59 23.38 -16.60
N GLN A 485 -5.46 24.21 -17.17
CA GLN A 485 -6.91 24.04 -17.09
C GLN A 485 -7.43 23.42 -18.39
N PHE A 486 -8.15 22.31 -18.25
CA PHE A 486 -8.93 21.65 -19.28
C PHE A 486 -10.40 22.01 -19.07
N HIS A 487 -10.97 22.81 -19.96
CA HIS A 487 -12.33 23.33 -19.84
C HIS A 487 -13.25 22.68 -20.88
N PHE A 488 -14.02 21.68 -20.47
CA PHE A 488 -14.98 21.00 -21.32
C PHE A 488 -16.24 21.85 -21.51
N THR A 489 -16.42 22.40 -22.70
CA THR A 489 -17.46 23.40 -23.03
C THR A 489 -18.66 22.79 -23.76
N SER A 490 -18.57 21.54 -24.20
CA SER A 490 -19.63 20.85 -24.95
C SER A 490 -20.61 20.05 -24.09
N TRP A 491 -20.46 20.02 -22.76
CA TRP A 491 -21.47 19.36 -21.91
C TRP A 491 -22.78 20.15 -21.95
N PRO A 492 -23.91 19.53 -22.31
CA PRO A 492 -25.19 20.24 -22.42
C PRO A 492 -25.71 20.76 -21.07
N ASP A 493 -26.47 21.84 -21.13
CA ASP A 493 -27.07 22.47 -19.95
C ASP A 493 -28.08 21.54 -19.24
N HIS A 494 -28.74 20.64 -19.98
CA HIS A 494 -29.61 19.58 -19.46
C HIS A 494 -29.11 18.21 -19.94
N GLY A 495 -29.12 17.22 -19.05
CA GLY A 495 -28.76 15.84 -19.37
C GLY A 495 -27.24 15.59 -19.47
N VAL A 496 -26.88 14.75 -20.44
CA VAL A 496 -25.54 14.21 -20.68
C VAL A 496 -25.15 14.44 -22.14
N PRO A 497 -23.85 14.43 -22.51
CA PRO A 497 -23.44 14.49 -23.91
C PRO A 497 -24.15 13.44 -24.77
N GLU A 498 -24.47 13.77 -26.03
CA GLU A 498 -25.17 12.85 -26.94
C GLU A 498 -24.34 11.61 -27.27
N THR A 499 -23.01 11.75 -27.27
CA THR A 499 -22.05 10.68 -27.52
C THR A 499 -21.03 10.58 -26.39
N THR A 500 -20.48 9.39 -26.19
CA THR A 500 -19.54 9.09 -25.10
C THR A 500 -18.08 9.41 -25.45
N ASP A 501 -17.75 9.38 -26.74
CA ASP A 501 -16.42 9.56 -27.30
C ASP A 501 -15.78 10.90 -26.91
N LEU A 502 -16.54 11.99 -26.93
CA LEU A 502 -16.05 13.32 -26.56
C LEU A 502 -15.49 13.33 -25.13
N LEU A 503 -16.25 12.79 -24.17
CA LEU A 503 -15.80 12.78 -22.77
C LEU A 503 -14.67 11.77 -22.54
N ILE A 504 -14.71 10.61 -23.22
CA ILE A 504 -13.65 9.60 -23.14
C ILE A 504 -12.32 10.18 -23.69
N ASN A 505 -12.35 10.83 -24.86
CA ASN A 505 -11.20 11.47 -25.48
C ASN A 505 -10.66 12.61 -24.62
N PHE A 506 -11.55 13.45 -24.09
CA PHE A 506 -11.18 14.50 -23.15
C PHE A 506 -10.49 13.94 -21.89
N ARG A 507 -11.03 12.86 -21.33
CA ARG A 507 -10.40 12.16 -20.21
C ARG A 507 -9.02 11.64 -20.58
N HIS A 508 -8.82 11.02 -21.76
CA HIS A 508 -7.50 10.54 -22.18
C HIS A 508 -6.48 11.68 -22.25
N LEU A 509 -6.87 12.83 -22.82
CA LEU A 509 -6.04 14.03 -22.87
C LEU A 509 -5.64 14.51 -21.47
N VAL A 510 -6.60 14.57 -20.54
CA VAL A 510 -6.32 14.95 -19.14
C VAL A 510 -5.38 13.94 -18.48
N HIS A 511 -5.62 12.64 -18.66
CA HIS A 511 -4.84 11.57 -18.05
C HIS A 511 -3.39 11.57 -18.55
N GLU A 512 -3.19 11.72 -19.86
CA GLU A 512 -1.86 11.80 -20.48
C GLU A 512 -1.03 12.96 -19.91
N TYR A 513 -1.63 14.15 -19.78
CA TYR A 513 -0.95 15.28 -19.15
C TYR A 513 -0.73 15.05 -17.65
N SER A 514 -1.77 14.57 -16.94
CA SER A 514 -1.70 14.38 -15.48
C SER A 514 -0.68 13.32 -15.06
N SER A 515 -0.43 12.32 -15.89
CA SER A 515 0.59 11.29 -15.64
C SER A 515 2.03 11.82 -15.62
N GLN A 516 2.26 13.04 -16.11
CA GLN A 516 3.56 13.72 -16.12
C GLN A 516 3.76 14.61 -14.88
N ASN A 517 2.72 14.84 -14.10
CA ASN A 517 2.77 15.64 -12.88
C ASN A 517 3.42 14.87 -11.73
N PRO A 518 3.83 15.56 -10.64
CA PRO A 518 4.31 14.90 -9.42
C PRO A 518 3.28 13.89 -8.87
N ILE A 519 3.76 12.77 -8.33
CA ILE A 519 2.93 11.64 -7.85
C ILE A 519 1.87 12.07 -6.83
N ASP A 520 2.20 13.06 -5.98
CA ASP A 520 1.32 13.55 -4.92
C ASP A 520 0.39 14.70 -5.36
N SER A 521 0.40 15.11 -6.64
CA SER A 521 -0.46 16.18 -7.17
C SER A 521 -1.87 15.64 -7.51
N PRO A 522 -2.92 15.99 -6.77
CA PRO A 522 -4.29 15.64 -7.15
C PRO A 522 -4.75 16.45 -8.37
N THR A 523 -5.54 15.82 -9.25
CA THR A 523 -6.24 16.55 -10.32
C THR A 523 -7.49 17.22 -9.74
N LEU A 524 -7.59 18.54 -9.84
CA LEU A 524 -8.76 19.30 -9.41
C LEU A 524 -9.87 19.18 -10.46
N VAL A 525 -11.01 18.63 -10.09
CA VAL A 525 -12.17 18.48 -10.99
C VAL A 525 -13.35 19.27 -10.41
N HIS A 526 -13.93 20.16 -11.20
CA HIS A 526 -15.09 20.93 -10.77
C HIS A 526 -16.11 21.12 -11.91
N CYS A 527 -17.34 21.40 -11.50
CA CYS A 527 -18.40 21.88 -12.37
C CYS A 527 -19.08 23.06 -11.66
N SER A 528 -20.40 23.04 -11.51
CA SER A 528 -21.10 24.02 -10.67
C SER A 528 -21.10 23.60 -9.19
N ALA A 529 -21.77 22.50 -8.86
CA ALA A 529 -21.83 21.98 -7.50
C ALA A 529 -20.63 21.07 -7.13
N GLY A 530 -19.88 20.61 -8.14
CA GLY A 530 -18.77 19.69 -7.93
C GLY A 530 -19.18 18.26 -7.63
N VAL A 531 -20.34 17.80 -8.13
CA VAL A 531 -20.88 16.46 -7.81
C VAL A 531 -21.39 15.68 -9.03
N GLY A 532 -22.19 16.31 -9.90
CA GLY A 532 -22.78 15.64 -11.07
C GLY A 532 -21.74 15.30 -12.14
N ARG A 533 -21.48 16.24 -13.06
CA ARG A 533 -20.48 16.09 -14.13
C ARG A 533 -19.09 15.74 -13.58
N THR A 534 -18.71 16.35 -12.45
CA THR A 534 -17.48 16.03 -11.71
C THR A 534 -17.41 14.56 -11.30
N GLY A 535 -18.48 14.01 -10.70
CA GLY A 535 -18.51 12.61 -10.33
C GLY A 535 -18.51 11.68 -11.52
N THR A 536 -19.19 12.05 -12.60
CA THR A 536 -19.18 11.29 -13.86
C THR A 536 -17.77 11.21 -14.45
N PHE A 537 -17.04 12.32 -14.53
CA PHE A 537 -15.67 12.33 -15.05
C PHE A 537 -14.72 11.46 -14.19
N ILE A 538 -14.75 11.63 -12.86
CA ILE A 538 -13.91 10.85 -11.95
C ILE A 538 -14.26 9.34 -12.02
N ALA A 539 -15.54 9.00 -12.12
CA ALA A 539 -15.97 7.62 -12.25
C ALA A 539 -15.48 6.98 -13.55
N ILE A 540 -15.58 7.67 -14.70
CA ILE A 540 -15.07 7.16 -15.98
C ILE A 540 -13.57 6.90 -15.91
N ASP A 541 -12.82 7.83 -15.30
CA ASP A 541 -11.37 7.66 -15.20
C ASP A 541 -10.99 6.38 -14.44
N ARG A 542 -11.66 6.13 -13.30
CA ARG A 542 -11.49 4.91 -12.50
C ARG A 542 -11.93 3.66 -13.25
N LEU A 543 -13.07 3.71 -13.94
CA LEU A 543 -13.63 2.56 -14.63
C LEU A 543 -12.78 2.13 -15.82
N ILE A 544 -12.20 3.07 -16.57
CA ILE A 544 -11.25 2.73 -17.64
C ILE A 544 -10.01 2.04 -17.07
N GLN A 545 -9.43 2.56 -15.97
CA GLN A 545 -8.29 1.91 -15.33
C GLN A 545 -8.65 0.51 -14.80
N GLN A 546 -9.86 0.33 -14.26
CA GLN A 546 -10.35 -0.98 -13.81
C GLN A 546 -10.50 -1.99 -14.97
N ILE A 547 -11.05 -1.54 -16.11
CA ILE A 547 -11.13 -2.35 -17.34
C ILE A 547 -9.73 -2.78 -17.80
N GLU A 548 -8.79 -1.82 -17.85
CA GLU A 548 -7.43 -2.04 -18.35
C GLU A 548 -6.62 -2.97 -17.43
N MET A 549 -6.79 -2.87 -16.12
CA MET A 549 -5.94 -3.57 -15.14
C MET A 549 -6.54 -4.89 -14.64
N GLU A 550 -7.86 -4.97 -14.48
CA GLU A 550 -8.54 -6.12 -13.85
C GLU A 550 -9.39 -6.93 -14.83
N ASN A 551 -9.67 -6.37 -16.02
CA ASN A 551 -10.66 -6.94 -16.95
C ASN A 551 -12.05 -7.13 -16.30
N THR A 552 -12.38 -6.27 -15.34
CA THR A 552 -13.68 -6.18 -14.67
C THR A 552 -14.16 -4.74 -14.59
N VAL A 553 -15.45 -4.56 -14.28
CA VAL A 553 -16.11 -3.27 -14.13
C VAL A 553 -17.03 -3.33 -12.91
N ASP A 554 -16.98 -2.32 -12.05
CA ASP A 554 -17.96 -2.11 -10.98
C ASP A 554 -18.44 -0.65 -10.95
N VAL A 555 -19.32 -0.27 -11.88
CA VAL A 555 -19.88 1.09 -11.94
C VAL A 555 -20.58 1.45 -10.64
N TYR A 556 -21.37 0.52 -10.10
CA TYR A 556 -22.06 0.69 -8.83
C TYR A 556 -21.08 1.01 -7.70
N GLY A 557 -20.08 0.14 -7.50
CA GLY A 557 -19.10 0.25 -6.44
C GLY A 557 -18.25 1.52 -6.55
N VAL A 558 -17.87 1.91 -7.75
CA VAL A 558 -17.16 3.17 -8.00
C VAL A 558 -18.01 4.36 -7.57
N VAL A 559 -19.27 4.46 -8.00
CA VAL A 559 -20.14 5.60 -7.63
C VAL A 559 -20.45 5.59 -6.13
N TYR A 560 -20.63 4.41 -5.54
CA TYR A 560 -20.82 4.25 -4.10
C TYR A 560 -19.64 4.83 -3.31
N ASP A 561 -18.42 4.43 -3.65
CA ASP A 561 -17.19 4.91 -3.02
C ASP A 561 -17.01 6.43 -3.20
N LEU A 562 -17.31 6.97 -4.39
CA LEU A 562 -17.34 8.43 -4.58
C LEU A 562 -18.37 9.10 -3.66
N ARG A 563 -19.55 8.52 -3.48
CA ARG A 563 -20.58 9.04 -2.56
C ARG A 563 -20.22 8.92 -1.09
N MET A 564 -19.23 8.08 -0.73
CA MET A 564 -18.63 8.04 0.60
C MET A 564 -17.58 9.14 0.82
N HIS A 565 -17.19 9.89 -0.21
CA HIS A 565 -16.24 10.99 -0.08
C HIS A 565 -16.89 12.36 -0.30
N ARG A 566 -17.93 12.45 -1.12
CA ARG A 566 -18.68 13.70 -1.34
C ARG A 566 -20.13 13.37 -1.64
N PRO A 567 -21.12 14.14 -1.16
CA PRO A 567 -22.53 13.82 -1.42
C PRO A 567 -22.86 13.91 -2.91
N LEU A 568 -23.84 13.11 -3.33
CA LEU A 568 -24.49 13.21 -4.65
C LEU A 568 -23.55 13.06 -5.87
N MET A 569 -22.35 12.47 -5.70
CA MET A 569 -21.48 12.15 -6.83
C MET A 569 -22.25 11.31 -7.84
N VAL A 570 -22.20 11.72 -9.12
CA VAL A 570 -23.10 11.25 -10.18
C VAL A 570 -24.55 11.56 -9.79
N GLN A 571 -24.96 12.79 -10.06
CA GLN A 571 -26.11 13.44 -9.41
C GLN A 571 -27.47 13.08 -10.04
N THR A 572 -27.48 12.60 -11.28
CA THR A 572 -28.70 12.19 -11.97
C THR A 572 -28.62 10.75 -12.46
N GLU A 573 -29.77 10.12 -12.64
CA GLU A 573 -29.89 8.80 -13.26
C GLU A 573 -29.30 8.81 -14.67
N ASP A 574 -29.59 9.85 -15.48
CA ASP A 574 -29.01 10.01 -16.82
C ASP A 574 -27.48 9.97 -16.81
N GLN A 575 -26.84 10.57 -15.80
CA GLN A 575 -25.38 10.52 -15.64
C GLN A 575 -24.90 9.11 -15.31
N TYR A 576 -25.65 8.35 -14.51
CA TYR A 576 -25.33 6.97 -14.17
C TYR A 576 -25.51 6.03 -15.38
N ILE A 577 -26.57 6.22 -16.17
CA ILE A 577 -26.78 5.51 -17.43
C ILE A 577 -25.67 5.85 -18.42
N PHE A 578 -25.32 7.14 -18.53
CA PHE A 578 -24.23 7.60 -19.37
C PHE A 578 -22.88 7.00 -18.98
N LEU A 579 -22.59 6.83 -17.68
CA LEU A 579 -21.40 6.10 -17.22
C LEU A 579 -21.36 4.66 -17.75
N ASN A 580 -22.48 3.95 -17.63
CA ASN A 580 -22.58 2.58 -18.15
C ASN A 580 -22.43 2.56 -19.68
N GLN A 581 -22.96 3.57 -20.38
CA GLN A 581 -22.81 3.70 -21.83
C GLN A 581 -21.34 3.95 -22.21
N CYS A 582 -20.63 4.82 -21.49
CA CYS A 582 -19.18 5.01 -21.67
C CYS A 582 -18.44 3.69 -21.54
N VAL A 583 -18.70 2.92 -20.46
CA VAL A 583 -18.08 1.60 -20.26
C VAL A 583 -18.36 0.67 -21.43
N MET A 584 -19.61 0.59 -21.89
CA MET A 584 -20.00 -0.26 -23.02
C MET A 584 -19.22 0.12 -24.30
N ASP A 585 -19.07 1.41 -24.57
CA ASP A 585 -18.37 1.91 -25.75
C ASP A 585 -16.86 1.71 -25.66
N ILE A 586 -16.27 1.88 -24.47
CA ILE A 586 -14.85 1.55 -24.21
C ILE A 586 -14.59 0.06 -24.51
N ILE A 587 -15.42 -0.83 -23.95
CA ILE A 587 -15.30 -2.28 -24.14
C ILE A 587 -15.45 -2.66 -25.62
N ARG A 588 -16.39 -2.05 -26.35
CA ARG A 588 -16.53 -2.25 -27.80
C ARG A 588 -15.29 -1.81 -28.55
N SER A 589 -14.78 -0.61 -28.28
CA SER A 589 -13.58 -0.09 -28.95
C SER A 589 -12.36 -0.98 -28.75
N GLN A 590 -12.20 -1.61 -27.58
CA GLN A 590 -11.12 -2.56 -27.30
C GLN A 590 -11.28 -3.87 -28.08
N LYS A 591 -12.52 -4.37 -28.25
CA LYS A 591 -12.80 -5.55 -29.09
C LYS A 591 -12.48 -5.26 -30.55
N ASP A 592 -12.85 -4.09 -31.05
CA ASP A 592 -12.63 -3.70 -32.45
C ASP A 592 -11.13 -3.56 -32.75
N LYS A 593 -10.36 -2.86 -31.89
CA LYS A 593 -8.89 -2.79 -31.99
C LYS A 593 -8.22 -4.17 -31.98
N LYS A 594 -8.70 -5.09 -31.14
CA LYS A 594 -8.18 -6.47 -31.08
C LYS A 594 -8.51 -7.26 -32.35
N THR A 595 -9.69 -7.03 -32.91
CA THR A 595 -10.14 -7.66 -34.16
C THR A 595 -9.31 -7.15 -35.35
N ASP A 596 -9.06 -5.85 -35.44
CA ASP A 596 -8.22 -5.25 -36.48
C ASP A 596 -6.76 -5.76 -36.43
N LEU A 597 -6.19 -5.91 -35.23
CA LEU A 597 -4.87 -6.53 -35.03
C LEU A 597 -4.83 -7.99 -35.49
N ILE A 598 -5.91 -8.75 -35.30
CA ILE A 598 -6.04 -10.13 -35.80
C ILE A 598 -6.11 -10.15 -37.33
N TYR A 599 -6.87 -9.24 -37.96
CA TYR A 599 -6.95 -9.14 -39.41
C TYR A 599 -5.63 -8.65 -40.06
N GLN A 600 -4.91 -7.72 -39.42
CA GLN A 600 -3.57 -7.32 -39.85
C GLN A 600 -2.57 -8.49 -39.75
N ASN A 601 -2.62 -9.27 -38.67
CA ASN A 601 -1.79 -10.47 -38.53
C ASN A 601 -2.17 -11.60 -39.52
N MET A 602 -3.45 -11.81 -39.83
CA MET A 602 -3.86 -12.75 -40.88
C MET A 602 -3.38 -12.31 -42.27
N THR A 603 -3.39 -11.01 -42.56
CA THR A 603 -2.86 -10.46 -43.82
C THR A 603 -1.33 -10.64 -43.89
N ALA A 604 -0.62 -10.52 -42.78
CA ALA A 604 0.81 -10.83 -42.69
C ALA A 604 1.11 -12.34 -42.81
N MET A 605 0.24 -13.21 -42.30
CA MET A 605 0.36 -14.67 -42.47
C MET A 605 0.05 -15.14 -43.90
N ALA A 606 -0.78 -14.41 -44.66
CA ALA A 606 -1.03 -14.68 -46.08
C ALA A 606 0.14 -14.30 -47.01
N ILE A 607 1.18 -13.61 -46.50
CA ILE A 607 2.41 -13.29 -47.24
C ILE A 607 3.49 -14.39 -47.06
N TYR A 608 3.29 -15.33 -46.14
CA TYR A 608 4.15 -16.49 -45.94
C TYR A 608 3.40 -17.80 -46.26
N GLU A 609 3.00 -17.97 -47.52
CA GLU A 609 2.74 -19.31 -48.05
C GLU A 609 4.01 -19.94 -48.63
N ASN A 610 4.19 -21.20 -48.28
CA ASN A 610 5.40 -22.01 -48.42
C ASN A 610 6.00 -22.01 -49.83
N PHE A 611 7.24 -21.52 -49.95
CA PHE A 611 8.10 -21.87 -51.10
C PHE A 611 8.87 -23.14 -50.75
N THR A 612 8.46 -24.29 -51.30
CA THR A 612 9.26 -25.51 -51.28
C THR A 612 10.51 -25.34 -52.15
N PRO A 613 11.74 -25.45 -51.62
CA PRO A 613 12.93 -25.41 -52.44
C PRO A 613 13.10 -26.74 -53.20
N GLY A 614 13.16 -26.67 -54.53
CA GLY A 614 13.58 -27.80 -55.35
C GLY A 614 15.06 -28.15 -55.12
N PRO A 615 15.48 -29.42 -55.28
CA PRO A 615 16.84 -29.84 -55.01
C PRO A 615 17.78 -29.40 -56.13
N GLY A 616 18.50 -28.30 -55.90
CA GLY A 616 19.61 -27.91 -56.76
C GLY A 616 19.80 -26.41 -56.90
N PHE A 617 20.29 -25.75 -55.85
CA PHE A 617 21.07 -24.52 -56.03
C PHE A 617 22.27 -24.56 -55.07
N GLY A 618 23.44 -24.80 -55.65
CA GLY A 618 24.69 -24.99 -54.96
C GLY A 618 25.42 -23.69 -54.63
N LYS A 619 26.23 -23.79 -53.58
CA LYS A 619 27.61 -23.32 -53.44
C LYS A 619 27.99 -21.96 -54.08
N ALA A 620 28.22 -20.97 -53.21
CA ALA A 620 29.43 -20.13 -53.17
C ALA A 620 29.38 -19.31 -51.85
N ASN A 621 30.29 -19.58 -50.90
CA ASN A 621 31.47 -18.76 -50.56
C ASN A 621 31.12 -17.30 -50.20
N GLY A 622 31.40 -16.72 -49.03
CA GLY A 622 32.24 -17.06 -47.89
C GLY A 622 32.74 -15.75 -47.24
N TYR A 623 32.92 -15.76 -45.91
CA TYR A 623 33.82 -14.90 -45.10
C TYR A 623 33.53 -13.38 -44.98
N HIS A 624 33.78 -12.62 -43.90
CA HIS A 624 34.47 -12.67 -42.58
C HIS A 624 33.79 -11.55 -41.71
N ALA A 625 33.84 -11.41 -40.38
CA ALA A 625 34.50 -12.03 -39.23
C ALA A 625 33.61 -11.81 -37.99
#